data_AF-A0A538LF31-F1
#
_entry.id   AF-A0A538LF31-F1
#
_cell.length_a   1.000
_cell.length_b   1.000
_cell.length_c   1.000
_cell.angle_alpha   90.00
_cell.angle_beta   90.00
_cell.angle_gamma   90.00
#
_symmetry.space_group_name_H-M   'P 1'
#
loop_
_entity.id
_entity.type
_entity.pdbx_description
1 polymer ?
#
loop_
_entity_poly.entity_id
_entity_poly.type
_entity_poly.pdbx_seq_one_letter_code
_entity_poly.pdbx_strand_id
1 'polypeptide(L)'
;MRVMLVALAFTPAWSYVPAPLRAQLARHEGGTLYLPARTPPFYRYRSGAAVRGRFLTVEFRDRVRVRAGVWKWTDRTFTWQVRPYAGPDCRAWGNAQKTLQMGGNKVYWSPNVAWRCVGGRVLVASDGSGRLPDVALGEVVASGLDVAGRG
;
A
#
# COMPACT_ATOMS: atom_id res chain seq x y z
N MET A 1 22.30 -5.63 -35.63
CA MET A 1 21.28 -4.97 -34.78
C MET A 1 21.54 -5.32 -33.32
N ARG A 2 22.01 -4.37 -32.50
CA ARG A 2 22.14 -4.57 -31.06
C ARG A 2 20.83 -4.13 -30.41
N VAL A 3 20.05 -5.10 -29.92
CA VAL A 3 18.87 -4.82 -29.09
C VAL A 3 19.40 -4.40 -27.72
N MET A 4 19.35 -3.10 -27.41
CA MET A 4 19.52 -2.61 -26.04
C MET A 4 18.26 -3.00 -25.25
N LEU A 5 18.37 -4.06 -24.45
CA LEU A 5 17.43 -4.32 -23.36
C LEU A 5 17.58 -3.18 -22.35
N VAL A 6 16.71 -2.18 -22.43
CA VAL A 6 16.51 -1.23 -21.34
C VAL A 6 15.83 -2.00 -20.22
N ALA A 7 16.63 -2.53 -19.28
CA ALA A 7 16.11 -3.03 -18.03
C ALA A 7 15.42 -1.86 -17.32
N LEU A 8 14.09 -1.83 -17.37
CA LEU A 8 13.31 -0.95 -16.50
C LEU A 8 13.69 -1.32 -15.07
N ALA A 9 14.45 -0.44 -14.41
CA ALA A 9 14.86 -0.64 -13.03
C ALA A 9 13.60 -0.73 -12.16
N PHE A 10 13.20 -1.95 -11.81
CA PHE A 10 12.14 -2.18 -10.85
C PHE A 10 12.70 -1.88 -9.46
N THR A 11 12.24 -0.78 -8.86
CA THR A 11 12.51 -0.51 -7.45
C THR A 11 11.50 -1.30 -6.62
N PRO A 12 11.94 -2.32 -5.86
CA PRO A 12 11.01 -3.16 -5.14
C PRO A 12 10.37 -2.40 -3.97
N ALA A 13 9.10 -2.70 -3.67
CA ALA A 13 8.34 -2.03 -2.61
C ALA A 13 9.07 -1.96 -1.26
N TRP A 14 9.81 -3.02 -0.90
CA TRP A 14 10.54 -3.10 0.37
C TRP A 14 11.66 -2.06 0.50
N SER A 15 12.24 -1.56 -0.60
CA SER A 15 13.31 -0.55 -0.54
C SER A 15 12.80 0.82 -0.09
N TYR A 16 11.48 1.01 -0.05
CA TYR A 16 10.86 2.21 0.52
C TYR A 16 10.67 2.12 2.03
N VAL A 17 11.04 1.00 2.67
CA VAL A 17 11.07 0.87 4.13
C VAL A 17 12.52 0.90 4.60
N PRO A 18 12.91 1.88 5.43
CA PRO A 18 14.26 1.90 6.00
C PRO A 18 14.62 0.56 6.67
N ALA A 19 15.83 0.06 6.43
CA ALA A 19 16.28 -1.21 7.01
C ALA A 19 16.13 -1.30 8.55
N PRO A 20 16.44 -0.25 9.34
CA PRO A 20 16.20 -0.26 10.78
C PRO A 20 14.71 -0.44 11.13
N LEU A 21 13.82 0.18 10.34
CA LEU A 21 12.37 0.08 10.55
C LEU A 21 11.85 -1.32 10.24
N ARG A 22 12.35 -1.97 9.18
CA ARG A 22 12.03 -3.38 8.89
C ARG A 22 12.42 -4.28 10.05
N ALA A 23 13.64 -4.12 10.59
CA ALA A 23 14.13 -4.93 11.71
C ALA A 23 13.39 -4.66 13.04
N GLN A 24 12.98 -3.41 13.28
CA GLN A 24 12.14 -3.07 14.44
C GLN A 24 10.75 -3.70 14.33
N LEU A 25 10.09 -3.54 13.17
CA LEU A 25 8.77 -4.10 12.92
C LEU A 25 8.80 -5.63 12.96
N ALA A 26 9.84 -6.27 12.42
CA ALA A 26 10.00 -7.71 12.50
C ALA A 26 10.06 -8.21 13.96
N ARG A 27 10.65 -7.42 14.89
CA ARG A 27 10.71 -7.78 16.31
C ARG A 27 9.39 -7.55 17.05
N HIS A 28 8.70 -6.45 16.78
CA HIS A 28 7.46 -6.11 17.48
C HIS A 28 6.23 -6.84 16.93
N GLU A 29 6.19 -7.06 15.63
CA GLU A 29 5.02 -7.54 14.89
C GLU A 29 5.27 -8.97 14.35
N GLY A 30 6.09 -9.80 15.00
CA GLY A 30 6.28 -11.20 14.59
C GLY A 30 6.76 -11.39 13.14
N GLY A 31 7.68 -10.54 12.68
CA GLY A 31 8.41 -10.70 11.42
C GLY A 31 7.75 -10.07 10.20
N THR A 32 6.42 -10.07 10.12
CA THR A 32 5.72 -9.81 8.85
C THR A 32 5.39 -8.34 8.64
N LEU A 33 5.95 -7.76 7.58
CA LEU A 33 5.61 -6.42 7.11
C LEU A 33 4.88 -6.55 5.78
N TYR A 34 3.63 -6.14 5.72
CA TYR A 34 2.95 -6.01 4.44
C TYR A 34 3.31 -4.66 3.83
N LEU A 35 3.54 -4.62 2.51
CA LEU A 35 3.59 -3.39 1.72
C LEU A 35 2.78 -3.57 0.44
N PRO A 36 2.28 -2.49 -0.14
CA PRO A 36 1.56 -2.60 -1.39
C PRO A 36 2.51 -2.93 -2.54
N ALA A 37 2.29 -4.11 -3.14
CA ALA A 37 3.07 -4.56 -4.29
C ALA A 37 2.77 -3.77 -5.57
N ARG A 38 1.61 -3.09 -5.59
CA ARG A 38 1.13 -2.28 -6.71
C ARG A 38 0.70 -0.92 -6.19
N THR A 39 0.83 0.07 -7.04
CA THR A 39 0.30 1.41 -6.79
C THR A 39 -0.73 1.72 -7.87
N PRO A 40 -1.73 2.58 -7.59
CA PRO A 40 -2.63 3.05 -8.62
C PRO A 40 -1.81 3.72 -9.75
N PRO A 41 -2.37 3.82 -10.96
CA PRO A 41 -1.77 4.59 -12.03
C PRO A 41 -1.30 5.96 -11.54
N PHE A 42 -0.12 6.39 -11.99
CA PHE A 42 0.49 7.69 -11.65
C PHE A 42 0.96 7.89 -10.20
N TYR A 43 0.44 7.16 -9.23
CA TYR A 43 0.91 7.24 -7.84
C TYR A 43 2.20 6.45 -7.64
N ARG A 44 3.15 7.02 -6.90
CA ARG A 44 4.43 6.38 -6.56
C ARG A 44 4.76 6.59 -5.10
N TYR A 45 5.55 5.67 -4.55
CA TYR A 45 6.21 5.88 -3.27
C TYR A 45 7.01 7.18 -3.34
N ARG A 46 6.86 8.03 -2.31
CA ARG A 46 7.56 9.31 -2.26
C ARG A 46 8.35 9.47 -0.98
N SER A 47 7.70 9.27 0.15
CA SER A 47 8.35 9.20 1.45
C SER A 47 8.46 7.74 1.84
N GLY A 48 9.54 7.40 2.56
CA GLY A 48 9.67 6.05 3.08
C GLY A 48 8.52 5.71 4.03
N ALA A 49 8.29 4.42 4.26
CA ALA A 49 7.35 3.98 5.26
C ALA A 49 7.78 4.47 6.65
N ALA A 50 6.81 4.82 7.49
CA ALA A 50 7.01 5.25 8.86
C ALA A 50 5.99 4.59 9.77
N VAL A 51 6.37 4.33 11.01
CA VAL A 51 5.41 3.94 12.05
C VAL A 51 4.91 5.21 12.73
N ARG A 52 3.59 5.41 12.70
CA ARG A 52 2.89 6.51 13.38
C ARG A 52 1.92 5.90 14.38
N GLY A 53 2.26 5.97 15.68
CA GLY A 53 1.55 5.22 16.71
C GLY A 53 1.60 3.71 16.44
N ARG A 54 0.45 3.05 16.34
CA ARG A 54 0.31 1.61 16.04
C ARG A 54 0.15 1.27 14.55
N PHE A 55 0.42 2.24 13.67
CA PHE A 55 0.18 2.10 12.24
C PHE A 55 1.49 2.22 11.49
N LEU A 56 1.87 1.17 10.77
CA LEU A 56 2.77 1.37 9.64
C LEU A 56 2.02 2.18 8.60
N THR A 57 2.62 3.28 8.15
CA THR A 57 2.03 4.23 7.22
C THR A 57 2.98 4.42 6.04
N VAL A 58 2.45 4.31 4.84
CA VAL A 58 3.15 4.52 3.56
C VAL A 58 2.39 5.58 2.78
N GLU A 59 3.06 6.67 2.43
CA GLU A 59 2.48 7.74 1.62
C GLU A 59 2.88 7.56 0.15
N PHE A 60 1.88 7.65 -0.70
CA PHE A 60 2.04 7.73 -2.14
C PHE A 60 1.74 9.14 -2.60
N ARG A 61 2.47 9.60 -3.61
CA ARG A 61 2.19 10.86 -4.28
C ARG A 61 1.97 10.64 -5.77
N ASP A 62 0.99 11.35 -6.29
CA ASP A 62 0.69 11.38 -7.70
C ASP A 62 1.79 12.11 -8.49
N ARG A 63 2.05 11.64 -9.71
CA ARG A 63 2.88 12.31 -10.69
C ARG A 63 2.17 12.34 -12.04
N VAL A 64 2.07 13.52 -12.61
CA VAL A 64 1.49 13.71 -13.94
C VAL A 64 2.58 13.81 -15.00
N ARG A 65 2.32 13.24 -16.17
CA ARG A 65 3.20 13.42 -17.33
C ARG A 65 2.93 14.78 -17.94
N VAL A 66 3.93 15.67 -17.92
CA VAL A 66 3.80 17.03 -18.47
C VAL A 66 4.32 17.15 -19.91
N ARG A 67 5.20 16.23 -20.32
CA ARG A 67 5.65 16.04 -21.71
C ARG A 67 6.24 14.64 -21.88
N ALA A 68 6.67 14.27 -23.09
CA ALA A 68 7.28 12.96 -23.31
C ALA A 68 8.49 12.73 -22.37
N GLY A 69 8.45 11.64 -21.60
CA GLY A 69 9.50 11.29 -20.64
C GLY A 69 9.56 12.14 -19.36
N VAL A 70 8.80 13.24 -19.25
CA VAL A 70 8.90 14.15 -18.09
C VAL A 70 7.66 14.10 -17.23
N TRP A 71 7.91 13.85 -15.95
CA TRP A 71 6.91 13.69 -14.91
C TRP A 71 7.07 14.79 -13.85
N LYS A 72 5.97 15.34 -13.38
CA LYS A 72 5.93 16.32 -12.29
C LYS A 72 5.08 15.78 -11.15
N TRP A 73 5.60 15.86 -9.93
CA TRP A 73 4.84 15.53 -8.72
C TRP A 73 3.68 16.52 -8.52
N THR A 74 2.53 16.03 -8.10
CA THR A 74 1.37 16.85 -7.72
C THR A 74 1.16 16.79 -6.22
N ASP A 75 0.39 17.70 -5.63
CA ASP A 75 0.09 17.65 -4.19
C ASP A 75 -0.91 16.56 -3.79
N ARG A 76 -1.40 15.75 -4.74
CA ARG A 76 -2.31 14.64 -4.42
C ARG A 76 -1.53 13.49 -3.82
N THR A 77 -1.97 13.04 -2.66
CA THR A 77 -1.43 11.88 -1.96
C THR A 77 -2.54 10.89 -1.65
N PHE A 78 -2.15 9.66 -1.35
CA PHE A 78 -2.99 8.72 -0.63
C PHE A 78 -2.11 7.98 0.38
N THR A 79 -2.73 7.45 1.42
CA THR A 79 -2.03 6.76 2.50
C THR A 79 -2.44 5.30 2.53
N TRP A 80 -1.46 4.41 2.58
CA TRP A 80 -1.66 3.01 2.90
C TRP A 80 -1.19 2.74 4.32
N GLN A 81 -1.96 1.99 5.09
CA GLN A 81 -1.71 1.70 6.48
C GLN A 81 -1.91 0.23 6.82
N VAL A 82 -1.03 -0.30 7.66
CA VAL A 82 -1.22 -1.59 8.34
C VAL A 82 -1.39 -1.33 9.81
N ARG A 83 -2.31 -2.06 10.41
CA ARG A 83 -2.44 -2.08 11.87
C ARG A 83 -2.69 -3.48 12.40
N PRO A 84 -2.25 -3.76 13.63
CA PRO A 84 -2.69 -4.93 14.37
C PRO A 84 -4.21 -4.93 14.49
N TYR A 85 -4.80 -6.10 14.29
CA TYR A 85 -6.21 -6.32 14.55
C TYR A 85 -6.40 -6.51 16.07
N ALA A 86 -7.32 -5.75 16.67
CA ALA A 86 -7.52 -5.73 18.13
C ALA A 86 -8.90 -6.26 18.57
N GLY A 87 -9.71 -6.82 17.66
CA GLY A 87 -11.05 -7.35 17.96
C GLY A 87 -11.11 -8.88 17.91
N PRO A 88 -12.32 -9.49 17.96
CA PRO A 88 -12.50 -10.94 18.00
C PRO A 88 -12.27 -11.65 16.65
N ASP A 89 -12.66 -11.05 15.51
CA ASP A 89 -12.31 -11.54 14.17
C ASP A 89 -12.28 -10.45 13.08
N CYS A 90 -11.46 -10.64 12.04
CA CYS A 90 -11.32 -9.63 10.99
C CYS A 90 -12.65 -9.31 10.24
N ARG A 91 -13.70 -10.12 10.45
CA ARG A 91 -15.05 -9.92 9.94
C ARG A 91 -15.86 -8.89 10.75
N ALA A 92 -15.52 -8.61 12.00
CA ALA A 92 -16.15 -7.56 12.81
C ALA A 92 -16.03 -6.16 12.19
N TRP A 93 -15.00 -5.91 11.36
CA TRP A 93 -14.89 -4.68 10.54
C TRP A 93 -15.84 -4.67 9.33
N GLY A 94 -16.36 -5.82 8.91
CA GLY A 94 -17.14 -6.01 7.69
C GLY A 94 -18.65 -5.82 7.81
N ASN A 95 -19.21 -5.61 9.00
CA ASN A 95 -20.67 -5.68 9.22
C ASN A 95 -21.47 -4.44 8.78
N ALA A 96 -20.90 -3.50 8.01
CA ALA A 96 -21.62 -2.31 7.52
C ALA A 96 -21.20 -1.85 6.10
N GLN A 97 -20.63 -2.74 5.29
CA GLN A 97 -19.70 -2.32 4.23
C GLN A 97 -19.93 -3.05 2.90
N LYS A 98 -19.76 -2.35 1.78
CA LYS A 98 -19.79 -2.97 0.45
C LYS A 98 -18.53 -3.83 0.25
N THR A 99 -18.63 -4.90 -0.55
CA THR A 99 -17.51 -5.84 -0.78
C THR A 99 -17.32 -6.18 -2.24
N LEU A 100 -16.07 -6.32 -2.68
CA LEU A 100 -15.68 -6.68 -4.05
C LEU A 100 -14.59 -7.74 -4.01
N GLN A 101 -14.48 -8.48 -5.10
CA GLN A 101 -13.35 -9.38 -5.35
C GLN A 101 -12.35 -8.67 -6.26
N MET A 102 -11.11 -8.55 -5.81
CA MET A 102 -10.03 -7.94 -6.59
C MET A 102 -8.75 -8.73 -6.47
N GLY A 103 -8.23 -9.18 -7.62
CA GLY A 103 -7.04 -10.05 -7.67
C GLY A 103 -7.18 -11.31 -6.81
N GLY A 104 -8.39 -11.88 -6.72
CA GLY A 104 -8.71 -13.04 -5.87
C GLY A 104 -8.86 -12.75 -4.38
N ASN A 105 -8.80 -11.48 -3.97
CA ASN A 105 -8.91 -11.07 -2.57
C ASN A 105 -10.25 -10.36 -2.32
N LYS A 106 -10.90 -10.70 -1.21
CA LYS A 106 -12.06 -9.95 -0.72
C LYS A 106 -11.60 -8.62 -0.14
N VAL A 107 -12.09 -7.54 -0.74
CA VAL A 107 -11.87 -6.17 -0.29
C VAL A 107 -13.18 -5.59 0.20
N TYR A 108 -13.11 -4.89 1.32
CA TYR A 108 -14.19 -4.14 1.94
C TYR A 108 -13.96 -2.66 1.68
N TRP A 109 -15.02 -1.88 1.52
CA TRP A 109 -14.86 -0.45 1.33
C TRP A 109 -16.00 0.39 1.88
N SER A 110 -15.61 1.60 2.27
CA SER A 110 -16.43 2.76 2.59
C SER A 110 -15.93 3.96 1.78
N PRO A 111 -16.64 5.11 1.76
CA PRO A 111 -16.11 6.31 1.13
C PRO A 111 -14.67 6.61 1.59
N ASN A 112 -13.76 6.81 0.63
CA ASN A 112 -12.36 7.20 0.84
C ASN A 112 -11.48 6.17 1.58
N VAL A 113 -11.99 4.96 1.87
CA VAL A 113 -11.26 3.93 2.61
C VAL A 113 -11.58 2.54 2.06
N ALA A 114 -10.54 1.75 1.79
CA ALA A 114 -10.65 0.34 1.45
C ALA A 114 -9.78 -0.50 2.41
N TRP A 115 -10.18 -1.74 2.70
CA TRP A 115 -9.38 -2.65 3.52
C TRP A 115 -9.57 -4.13 3.19
N ARG A 116 -8.60 -4.93 3.63
CA ARG A 116 -8.68 -6.40 3.60
C ARG A 116 -8.01 -7.02 4.82
N CYS A 117 -8.34 -8.28 5.03
CA CYS A 117 -7.75 -9.14 6.05
C CYS A 117 -6.60 -9.95 5.46
N VAL A 118 -5.45 -10.00 6.14
CA VAL A 118 -4.30 -10.85 5.79
C VAL A 118 -3.66 -11.40 7.05
N GLY A 119 -3.68 -12.72 7.24
CA GLY A 119 -3.05 -13.36 8.42
C GLY A 119 -3.52 -12.78 9.75
N GLY A 120 -4.82 -12.46 9.86
CA GLY A 120 -5.39 -11.80 11.04
C GLY A 120 -5.12 -10.29 11.15
N ARG A 121 -4.41 -9.66 10.21
CA ARG A 121 -4.14 -8.21 10.20
C ARG A 121 -5.01 -7.46 9.21
N VAL A 122 -5.23 -6.17 9.48
CA VAL A 122 -5.99 -5.28 8.59
C VAL A 122 -5.02 -4.41 7.80
N LEU A 123 -5.10 -4.54 6.48
CA LEU A 123 -4.47 -3.63 5.53
C LEU A 123 -5.52 -2.61 5.10
N VAL A 124 -5.26 -1.32 5.30
CA VAL A 124 -6.17 -0.21 5.00
C VAL A 124 -5.50 0.72 3.99
N ALA A 125 -6.22 1.18 2.98
CA ALA A 125 -5.82 2.37 2.22
C ALA A 125 -6.87 3.44 2.41
N SER A 126 -6.41 4.68 2.54
CA SER A 126 -7.25 5.87 2.59
C SER A 126 -6.71 6.94 1.65
N ASP A 127 -7.60 7.69 1.02
CA ASP A 127 -7.17 8.70 0.04
C ASP A 127 -6.96 10.11 0.58
N GLY A 128 -7.26 10.36 1.86
CA GLY A 128 -7.05 11.62 2.59
C GLY A 128 -7.69 12.88 1.99
N SER A 129 -8.13 12.83 0.74
CA SER A 129 -8.48 13.96 -0.13
C SER A 129 -9.77 13.72 -0.90
N GLY A 130 -10.33 12.51 -0.89
CA GLY A 130 -11.55 12.15 -1.60
C GLY A 130 -11.44 12.16 -3.13
N ARG A 131 -10.22 12.15 -3.66
CA ARG A 131 -9.94 12.27 -5.10
C ARG A 131 -9.52 10.96 -5.76
N LEU A 132 -9.32 9.89 -4.98
CA LEU A 132 -8.96 8.59 -5.52
C LEU A 132 -10.22 7.72 -5.65
N PRO A 133 -10.49 7.15 -6.84
CA PRO A 133 -11.67 6.29 -6.99
C PRO A 133 -11.52 5.02 -6.16
N ASP A 134 -12.64 4.51 -5.62
CA ASP A 134 -12.69 3.32 -4.75
C ASP A 134 -11.93 2.12 -5.33
N VAL A 135 -11.98 1.92 -6.65
CA VAL A 135 -11.27 0.82 -7.34
C VAL A 135 -9.75 0.93 -7.19
N ALA A 136 -9.19 2.14 -7.23
CA ALA A 136 -7.76 2.37 -7.05
C ALA A 136 -7.33 2.16 -5.59
N LEU A 137 -8.16 2.58 -4.62
CA LEU A 137 -7.94 2.23 -3.21
C LEU A 137 -7.98 0.71 -3.02
N GLY A 138 -8.96 0.05 -3.62
CA GLY A 138 -9.11 -1.39 -3.59
C GLY A 138 -7.91 -2.13 -4.17
N GLU A 139 -7.30 -1.64 -5.27
CA GLU A 139 -6.16 -2.29 -5.93
C GLU A 139 -4.93 -2.33 -5.02
N VAL A 140 -4.67 -1.21 -4.35
CA VAL A 140 -3.55 -1.09 -3.41
C VAL A 140 -3.77 -1.98 -2.21
N VAL A 141 -4.98 -1.98 -1.66
CA VAL A 141 -5.35 -2.80 -0.51
C VAL A 141 -5.28 -4.28 -0.85
N ALA A 142 -5.81 -4.68 -2.01
CA ALA A 142 -5.74 -6.05 -2.51
C ALA A 142 -4.30 -6.50 -2.71
N SER A 143 -3.38 -5.58 -2.98
CA SER A 143 -1.97 -5.88 -3.17
C SER A 143 -1.25 -5.81 -1.83
N GLY A 144 -1.03 -6.95 -1.15
CA GLY A 144 -0.18 -7.02 0.04
C GLY A 144 0.98 -7.96 -0.21
N LEU A 145 2.22 -7.48 -0.03
CA LEU A 145 3.44 -8.29 -0.11
C LEU A 145 4.09 -8.37 1.27
N ASP A 146 4.35 -9.59 1.73
CA ASP A 146 5.20 -9.82 2.90
C ASP A 146 6.68 -9.53 2.56
N VAL A 147 7.31 -8.67 3.36
CA VAL A 147 8.71 -8.25 3.20
C VAL A 147 9.61 -8.65 4.38
N ALA A 148 9.18 -9.56 5.27
CA ALA A 148 9.92 -10.02 6.46
C ALA A 148 11.39 -10.42 6.19
N GLY A 149 11.64 -11.12 5.07
CA GLY A 149 12.94 -11.68 4.72
C GLY A 149 13.62 -11.02 3.52
N ARG A 150 13.17 -9.84 3.10
CA ARG A 150 13.79 -9.11 1.98
C ARG A 150 14.95 -8.31 2.57
N GLY A 151 16.19 -8.59 2.14
CA GLY A 151 17.41 -7.85 2.49
C GLY A 151 17.60 -6.64 1.60
#